data_AF-A0A192CZK2-F1
#
_entry.id   AF-A0A192CZK2-F1
#
_cell.length_a   1.000
_cell.length_b   1.000
_cell.length_c   1.000
_cell.angle_alpha   90.00
_cell.angle_beta   90.00
_cell.angle_gamma   90.00
#
_symmetry.space_group_name_H-M   'P 1'
#
loop_
_entity.id
_entity.type
_entity.pdbx_description
1 polymer ?
#
loop_
_entity_poly.entity_id
_entity_poly.type
_entity_poly.pdbx_seq_one_letter_code
_entity_poly.pdbx_strand_id
1 'polypeptide(L)'
;MVIAGGARANVMYSGGGEQQLAFDNADTRYIVFSRMVRTRFDGAGNEPAISDGVVVERAGTFAAIRICDDPDLRPVDVDAAEKYLPAGDTDGGDLFTEATIRADPQGHE
;
A
#
# COMPACT_ATOMS: atom_id res chain seq x y z
N MET A 1 -24.62 -4.61 -0.65
CA MET A 1 -23.19 -4.38 -0.38
C MET A 1 -22.64 -3.67 -1.58
N VAL A 2 -22.24 -2.41 -1.45
CA VAL A 2 -21.68 -1.61 -2.53
C VAL A 2 -20.32 -1.17 -2.06
N ILE A 3 -19.28 -1.58 -2.77
CA ILE A 3 -17.95 -0.99 -2.62
C ILE A 3 -18.09 0.44 -3.15
N ALA A 4 -17.75 1.42 -2.33
CA ALA A 4 -17.84 2.83 -2.64
C ALA A 4 -16.48 3.51 -2.43
N GLY A 5 -16.42 4.80 -2.75
CA GLY A 5 -15.15 5.51 -2.77
C GLY A 5 -14.26 5.00 -3.90
N GLY A 6 -12.97 4.94 -3.63
CA GLY A 6 -11.96 4.65 -4.65
C GLY A 6 -10.98 5.81 -4.73
N ALA A 7 -9.75 5.57 -4.30
CA ALA A 7 -8.66 6.53 -4.43
C ALA A 7 -7.34 5.81 -4.63
N ARG A 8 -6.40 6.47 -5.32
CA ARG A 8 -5.04 5.97 -5.56
C ARG A 8 -3.99 6.83 -4.89
N ALA A 9 -2.88 6.22 -4.47
CA ALA A 9 -1.69 6.93 -4.04
C ALA A 9 -0.44 6.25 -4.59
N ASN A 10 0.58 7.06 -4.88
CA ASN A 10 1.90 6.59 -5.23
C ASN A 10 2.97 7.51 -4.66
N VAL A 11 3.99 6.92 -4.05
CA VAL A 11 5.20 7.63 -3.63
C VAL A 11 6.40 6.85 -4.14
N MET A 12 7.40 7.57 -4.63
CA MET A 12 8.66 7.01 -5.12
C MET A 12 9.81 7.69 -4.38
N TYR A 13 10.83 6.92 -3.99
CA TYR A 13 12.06 7.44 -3.40
C TYR A 13 13.28 6.62 -3.82
N SER A 14 14.48 7.16 -3.57
CA SER A 14 15.75 6.54 -3.96
C SER A 14 16.01 5.25 -3.15
N GLY A 15 15.44 4.14 -3.62
CA GLY A 15 15.55 2.82 -2.97
C GLY A 15 14.22 2.11 -2.74
N GLY A 16 13.10 2.71 -3.12
CA GLY A 16 11.79 2.08 -2.94
C GLY A 16 10.64 2.96 -3.36
N GLY A 17 9.48 2.65 -2.81
CA GLY A 17 8.24 3.34 -3.11
C GLY A 17 7.06 2.50 -2.66
N GLU A 18 5.90 3.11 -2.79
CA GLU A 18 4.66 2.46 -2.42
C GLU A 18 3.53 2.94 -3.32
N GLN A 19 2.71 1.99 -3.73
CA GLN A 19 1.50 2.21 -4.52
C GLN A 19 0.32 1.64 -3.75
N GLN A 20 -0.77 2.39 -3.70
CA GLN A 20 -1.98 1.97 -2.99
C GLN A 20 -3.25 2.27 -3.76
N LEU A 21 -4.24 1.41 -3.58
CA LEU A 21 -5.64 1.59 -3.97
C LEU A 21 -6.52 1.43 -2.73
N ALA A 22 -7.37 2.40 -2.41
CA ALA A 22 -8.29 2.31 -1.28
C ALA A 22 -9.75 2.28 -1.71
N PHE A 23 -10.53 1.46 -1.02
CA PHE A 23 -11.97 1.29 -1.23
C PHE A 23 -12.70 1.17 0.10
N ASP A 24 -13.92 1.69 0.16
CA ASP A 24 -14.74 1.66 1.36
C ASP A 24 -15.91 0.68 1.23
N ASN A 25 -16.20 -0.01 2.32
CA ASN A 25 -17.38 -0.84 2.50
C ASN A 25 -17.95 -0.59 3.91
N ALA A 26 -18.96 0.26 4.00
CA ALA A 26 -19.53 0.73 5.27
C ALA A 26 -18.47 1.35 6.19
N ASP A 27 -18.23 0.77 7.37
CA ASP A 27 -17.24 1.23 8.36
C ASP A 27 -15.83 0.69 8.10
N THR A 28 -15.64 -0.08 7.02
CA THR A 28 -14.39 -0.77 6.73
C THR A 28 -13.74 -0.18 5.48
N ARG A 29 -12.47 0.21 5.60
CA ARG A 29 -11.62 0.65 4.49
C ARG A 29 -10.62 -0.46 4.17
N TYR A 30 -10.51 -0.79 2.89
CA TYR A 30 -9.54 -1.74 2.36
C TYR A 30 -8.50 -0.99 1.57
N ILE A 31 -7.23 -1.24 1.86
CA ILE A 31 -6.10 -0.59 1.19
C ILE A 31 -5.26 -1.71 0.59
N VAL A 32 -5.37 -1.88 -0.73
CA VAL A 32 -4.50 -2.77 -1.51
C VAL A 32 -3.19 -2.03 -1.76
N PHE A 33 -2.06 -2.65 -1.45
CA PHE A 33 -0.76 -2.01 -1.57
C PHE A 33 0.28 -2.91 -2.24
N SER A 34 1.23 -2.24 -2.89
CA SER A 34 2.52 -2.77 -3.29
C SER A 34 3.60 -1.85 -2.74
N ARG A 35 4.46 -2.38 -1.88
CA ARG A 35 5.49 -1.64 -1.16
C ARG A 35 6.85 -2.22 -1.45
N MET A 36 7.83 -1.33 -1.65
CA MET A 36 9.21 -1.69 -1.85
C MET A 36 10.08 -0.89 -0.88
N VAL A 37 10.90 -1.59 -0.09
CA VAL A 37 11.84 -0.98 0.86
C VAL A 37 13.26 -1.44 0.60
N ARG A 38 14.21 -0.51 0.71
CA ARG A 38 15.64 -0.79 0.62
C ARG A 38 16.10 -1.48 1.91
N THR A 39 16.70 -2.67 1.82
CA THR A 39 17.18 -3.38 3.02
C THR A 39 18.70 -3.31 3.22
N ARG A 40 19.48 -2.90 2.20
CA ARG A 40 20.94 -2.84 2.30
C ARG A 40 21.52 -1.43 2.18
N PHE A 41 22.42 -1.05 3.09
CA PHE A 41 23.01 0.30 3.19
C PHE A 41 24.55 0.35 3.21
N ASP A 42 25.23 -0.74 2.89
CA ASP A 42 26.69 -0.90 2.96
C ASP A 42 27.47 -0.41 1.71
N GLY A 43 26.77 0.14 0.72
CA GLY A 43 27.35 0.57 -0.55
C GLY A 43 27.52 -0.55 -1.60
N ALA A 44 27.20 -1.80 -1.27
CA ALA A 44 27.23 -2.93 -2.21
C ALA A 44 25.92 -3.08 -3.02
N GLY A 45 25.00 -2.12 -2.89
CA GLY A 45 23.70 -2.10 -3.57
C GLY A 45 22.55 -1.69 -2.66
N ASN A 46 21.32 -1.92 -3.11
CA ASN A 46 20.10 -1.52 -2.41
C ASN A 46 19.32 -2.70 -1.79
N GLU A 47 19.41 -3.91 -2.36
CA GLU A 47 18.66 -5.11 -1.92
C GLU A 47 17.19 -4.80 -1.53
N PRO A 48 16.32 -4.48 -2.52
CA PRO A 48 14.93 -4.16 -2.22
C PRO A 48 14.17 -5.39 -1.73
N ALA A 49 13.40 -5.23 -0.67
CA ALA A 49 12.33 -6.14 -0.28
C ALA A 49 11.00 -5.61 -0.81
N ILE A 50 10.17 -6.51 -1.35
CA ILE A 50 8.87 -6.19 -1.93
C ILE A 50 7.80 -6.91 -1.13
N SER A 51 6.75 -6.19 -0.78
CA SER A 51 5.60 -6.71 -0.08
C SER A 51 4.32 -6.22 -0.74
N ASP A 52 3.41 -7.15 -0.98
CA ASP A 52 2.10 -6.88 -1.52
C ASP A 52 1.03 -7.36 -0.55
N GLY A 53 -0.09 -6.66 -0.46
CA GLY A 53 -1.13 -7.07 0.46
C GLY A 53 -2.35 -6.18 0.51
N VAL A 54 -3.17 -6.46 1.51
CA VAL A 54 -4.37 -5.70 1.85
C VAL A 54 -4.33 -5.33 3.33
N VAL A 55 -4.26 -4.04 3.62
CA VAL A 55 -4.59 -3.51 4.94
C VAL A 55 -6.10 -3.36 5.05
N VAL A 56 -6.63 -3.75 6.21
CA VAL A 56 -8.03 -3.57 6.58
C VAL A 56 -8.08 -2.63 7.76
N GLU A 57 -8.75 -1.50 7.58
CA GLU A 57 -9.07 -0.55 8.64
C GLU A 57 -10.57 -0.63 8.93
N ARG A 58 -10.95 -0.59 10.20
CA ARG A 58 -12.34 -0.58 10.63
C ARG A 58 -12.56 0.59 11.58
N ALA A 59 -13.59 1.39 11.31
CA ALA A 59 -13.86 2.64 12.02
C ALA A 59 -12.61 3.55 12.12
N GLY A 60 -11.83 3.63 11.03
CA GLY A 60 -10.61 4.43 10.96
C GLY A 60 -9.41 3.88 11.74
N THR A 61 -9.46 2.64 12.21
CA THR A 61 -8.37 2.01 12.97
C THR A 61 -7.89 0.74 12.27
N PHE A 62 -6.58 0.48 12.27
CA PHE A 62 -6.01 -0.78 11.80
C PHE A 62 -6.71 -1.98 12.45
N ALA A 63 -7.27 -2.87 11.63
CA ALA A 63 -7.90 -4.10 12.07
C ALA A 63 -7.07 -5.33 11.70
N ALA A 64 -6.49 -5.33 10.50
CA ALA A 64 -5.71 -6.45 10.00
C ALA A 64 -4.81 -6.07 8.81
N ILE A 65 -3.81 -6.92 8.56
CA ILE A 65 -3.09 -6.99 7.28
C ILE A 65 -3.19 -8.42 6.74
N ARG A 66 -3.27 -8.54 5.42
CA ARG A 66 -3.20 -9.80 4.69
C ARG A 66 -2.11 -9.66 3.65
N ILE A 67 -1.04 -10.42 3.80
CA ILE A 67 0.06 -10.46 2.84
C ILE A 67 -0.33 -11.41 1.71
N CYS A 68 -0.05 -10.98 0.48
CA CYS A 68 -0.20 -11.78 -0.73
C CYS A 68 1.13 -12.47 -1.03
N ASP A 69 1.14 -13.79 -1.14
CA ASP A 69 2.33 -14.63 -1.38
C ASP A 69 2.20 -15.51 -2.64
N ASP A 70 1.23 -15.21 -3.50
CA ASP A 70 1.01 -15.92 -4.75
C ASP A 70 2.16 -15.66 -5.74
N PRO A 71 2.77 -16.70 -6.35
CA PRO A 71 3.86 -16.53 -7.32
C PRO A 71 3.46 -15.78 -8.59
N ASP A 72 2.17 -15.78 -8.96
CA ASP A 72 1.63 -15.10 -10.15
C ASP A 72 1.08 -13.70 -9.81
N LEU A 73 1.35 -13.21 -8.60
CA LEU A 73 0.90 -11.90 -8.15
C LEU A 73 1.48 -10.80 -9.04
N ARG A 74 0.62 -9.83 -9.36
CA ARG A 74 1.03 -8.59 -10.04
C ARG A 74 0.92 -7.42 -9.05
N PRO A 75 1.95 -6.57 -8.95
CA PRO A 75 1.89 -5.36 -8.15
C PRO A 75 0.74 -4.44 -8.59
N VAL A 76 0.35 -3.53 -7.71
CA VAL A 76 -0.59 -2.45 -7.96
C VAL A 76 -0.14 -1.64 -9.18
N ASP A 77 -0.98 -1.62 -10.21
CA ASP A 77 -0.77 -0.79 -11.39
C ASP A 77 -1.50 0.55 -11.20
N VAL A 78 -0.79 1.52 -10.62
CA VAL A 78 -1.32 2.86 -10.36
C VAL A 78 -1.62 3.64 -11.66
N ASP A 79 -0.88 3.40 -12.73
CA ASP A 79 -1.08 4.04 -14.02
C ASP A 79 -2.40 3.56 -14.65
N ALA A 80 -2.67 2.26 -14.56
CA ALA A 80 -3.98 1.72 -14.95
C ALA A 80 -5.12 2.27 -14.07
N ALA A 81 -4.86 2.47 -12.77
CA ALA A 81 -5.85 2.98 -11.82
C ALA A 81 -6.18 4.46 -12.04
N GLU A 82 -5.25 5.27 -12.53
CA GLU A 82 -5.44 6.72 -12.76
C GLU A 82 -6.64 7.05 -13.63
N LYS A 83 -6.98 6.17 -14.58
CA LYS A 83 -8.14 6.34 -15.46
C LYS A 83 -9.48 6.29 -14.72
N TYR A 84 -9.52 5.66 -13.54
CA TYR A 84 -10.75 5.36 -12.82
C TYR A 84 -10.79 5.95 -11.41
N LEU A 85 -9.63 6.13 -10.78
CA LEU A 85 -9.51 6.56 -9.39
C LEU A 85 -8.81 7.91 -9.31
N PRO A 86 -9.41 8.88 -8.59
CA PRO A 86 -8.71 10.11 -8.27
C PRO A 86 -7.48 9.82 -7.43
N ALA A 87 -6.45 10.65 -7.55
CA ALA A 87 -5.43 10.73 -6.51
C ALA A 87 -6.14 11.04 -5.18
N GLY A 88 -5.81 10.32 -4.11
CA GLY A 88 -6.39 10.65 -2.82
C GLY A 88 -5.95 12.04 -2.37
N ASP A 89 -6.90 12.81 -1.87
CA ASP A 89 -6.66 14.13 -1.31
C ASP A 89 -6.55 14.03 0.22
N THR A 90 -5.66 14.83 0.78
CA THR A 90 -5.18 14.86 2.18
C THR A 90 -6.21 15.37 3.19
N ASP A 91 -7.48 15.54 2.79
CA ASP A 91 -8.56 16.07 3.63
C ASP A 91 -9.08 14.99 4.60
N GLY A 92 -8.19 14.60 5.52
CA GLY A 92 -8.50 13.84 6.74
C GLY A 92 -7.95 12.42 6.80
N GLY A 93 -7.34 11.90 5.74
CA GLY A 93 -6.75 10.57 5.73
C GLY A 93 -5.78 10.43 4.59
N ASP A 94 -4.51 10.74 4.86
CA ASP A 94 -3.41 10.40 3.96
C ASP A 94 -3.58 8.94 3.54
N LEU A 95 -3.74 8.70 2.24
CA LEU A 95 -3.77 7.34 1.72
C LEU A 95 -2.58 6.53 2.22
N PHE A 96 -1.43 7.19 2.43
CA PHE A 96 -0.27 6.63 3.12
C PHE A 96 -0.58 6.33 4.59
N THR A 97 -1.35 5.28 4.81
CA THR A 97 -1.43 4.62 6.10
C THR A 97 -0.03 4.10 6.45
N GLU A 98 0.45 4.40 7.66
CA GLU A 98 1.64 3.75 8.21
C GLU A 98 1.39 2.25 8.48
N ALA A 99 0.18 1.74 8.27
CA ALA A 99 -0.12 0.33 8.47
C ALA A 99 0.68 -0.61 7.56
N THR A 100 1.06 -0.18 6.36
CA THR A 100 1.79 -1.00 5.38
C THR A 100 3.24 -1.28 5.80
N ILE A 101 3.80 -0.47 6.71
CA ILE A 101 5.10 -0.71 7.37
C ILE A 101 5.18 -2.08 8.05
N ARG A 102 4.03 -2.63 8.46
CA ARG A 102 3.92 -3.96 9.10
C ARG A 102 4.23 -5.11 8.14
N ALA A 103 4.32 -4.82 6.84
CA ALA A 103 4.71 -5.76 5.81
C ALA A 103 6.21 -5.74 5.52
N ASP A 104 6.98 -4.83 6.13
CA ASP A 104 8.42 -4.75 5.92
C ASP A 104 9.17 -5.87 6.66
N PRO A 105 10.36 -6.27 6.17
CA PRO A 105 11.23 -7.17 6.93
C PRO A 105 11.58 -6.58 8.30
N GLN A 106 11.78 -7.44 9.31
CA GLN A 106 12.13 -7.01 10.66
C GLN A 106 13.36 -6.09 10.67
N GLY A 107 13.27 -4.94 11.36
CA GLY A 107 14.35 -3.95 11.43
C GLY A 107 14.43 -3.03 10.20
N HIS A 108 13.46 -3.15 9.28
CA HIS A 108 13.29 -2.29 8.11
C HIS A 108 11.89 -1.65 8.07
N GLU A 109 11.21 -1.61 9.23
CA GLU A 109 9.95 -0.88 9.43
C GLU A 109 10.19 0.64 9.30
#